data_AF-A0A1Y4JL38-F1
#
_entry.id   AF-A0A1Y4JL38-F1
#
_cell.length_a   1.000
_cell.length_b   1.000
_cell.length_c   1.000
_cell.angle_alpha   90.00
_cell.angle_beta   90.00
_cell.angle_gamma   90.00
#
_symmetry.space_group_name_H-M   'P 1'
#
loop_
_entity.id
_entity.type
_entity.pdbx_description
1 polymer ?
#
loop_
_entity_poly.entity_id
_entity_poly.type
_entity_poly.pdbx_seq_one_letter_code
_entity_poly.pdbx_strand_id
1 'polypeptide(L)'
;MVLRDSLFTEKQYLDQLTKYSRRSKQLENNIDELLKAEKEHVQLYSAPNKQVLHNKYNTLFGCKLNSFVTKYSMGEDVVKLKSDYDNLVKILMDNWTITGGYVQMLWMLSIGIMLDTDINNIQILSDMINVEHVDDFLYNILIKYRLPNWGRNSNTILFPIPYQSILSIFISSKQSNLLAIEKIEKYIKKEWYRGHSDCSWYNDHKYGIVHNGYWSFESGALVKVLGLDDSILKGQPYYPYDMVHWADGQK
;
A
#
# COMPACT_ATOMS: atom_id res chain seq x y z
N MET A 1 12.76 -3.33 20.27
CA MET A 1 12.38 -2.76 18.97
C MET A 1 11.74 -1.40 19.26
N VAL A 2 12.05 -0.34 18.52
CA VAL A 2 11.42 0.98 18.74
C VAL A 2 10.19 1.07 17.84
N LEU A 3 9.04 1.43 18.40
CA LEU A 3 7.80 1.60 17.64
C LEU A 3 7.93 2.79 16.68
N ARG A 4 7.54 2.60 15.41
CA ARG A 4 7.46 3.69 14.43
C ARG A 4 6.18 4.50 14.57
N ASP A 5 5.10 3.82 14.95
CA ASP A 5 3.84 4.44 15.35
C ASP A 5 3.58 4.09 16.82
N SER A 6 3.41 5.12 17.66
CA SER A 6 3.25 4.97 19.10
C SER A 6 1.79 5.12 19.57
N LEU A 7 0.81 5.11 18.65
CA LEU A 7 -0.61 5.18 19.01
C LEU A 7 -1.09 3.89 19.67
N PHE A 8 -0.47 2.75 19.34
CA PHE A 8 -0.65 1.47 20.02
C PHE A 8 0.63 1.04 20.74
N THR A 9 0.46 0.28 21.82
CA THR A 9 1.58 -0.37 22.51
C THR A 9 2.06 -1.61 21.74
N GLU A 10 3.31 -2.02 21.98
CA GLU A 10 3.87 -3.26 21.41
C GLU A 10 2.95 -4.47 21.66
N LYS A 11 2.41 -4.60 22.89
CA LYS A 11 1.46 -5.66 23.23
C LYS A 11 0.20 -5.63 22.36
N GLN A 12 -0.38 -4.46 22.14
CA GLN A 12 -1.57 -4.34 21.29
C GLN A 12 -1.28 -4.73 19.84
N TYR A 13 -0.12 -4.34 19.31
CA TYR A 13 0.31 -4.78 17.97
C TYR A 13 0.53 -6.30 17.89
N LEU A 14 1.18 -6.92 18.88
CA LEU A 14 1.38 -8.38 18.92
C LEU A 14 0.05 -9.15 19.00
N ASP A 15 -0.90 -8.68 19.81
CA ASP A 15 -2.23 -9.26 19.91
C ASP A 15 -2.99 -9.16 18.57
N GLN A 16 -2.88 -8.02 17.89
CA GLN A 16 -3.45 -7.79 16.56
C GLN A 16 -2.83 -8.69 15.49
N LEU A 17 -1.49 -8.80 15.45
CA LEU A 17 -0.77 -9.68 14.53
C LEU A 17 -1.17 -11.16 14.72
N THR A 18 -1.38 -11.58 15.97
CA THR A 18 -1.87 -12.92 16.28
C THR A 18 -3.26 -13.18 15.69
N LYS A 19 -4.16 -12.20 15.75
CA LYS A 19 -5.49 -12.28 15.13
C LYS A 19 -5.39 -12.35 13.60
N TYR A 20 -4.56 -11.51 12.97
CA TYR A 20 -4.35 -11.54 11.52
C TYR A 20 -3.75 -12.86 11.05
N SER A 21 -2.77 -13.41 11.77
CA SER A 21 -2.15 -14.70 11.47
C SER A 21 -3.18 -15.84 11.50
N ARG A 22 -3.99 -15.90 12.57
CA ARG A 22 -5.06 -16.91 12.70
C ARG A 22 -6.08 -16.79 11.57
N ARG A 23 -6.56 -15.58 11.29
CA ARG A 23 -7.56 -15.34 10.25
C ARG A 23 -7.02 -15.66 8.85
N SER A 24 -5.77 -15.29 8.58
CA SER A 24 -5.11 -15.58 7.30
C SER A 24 -5.00 -17.09 7.07
N LYS A 25 -4.55 -17.85 8.08
CA LYS A 25 -4.45 -19.31 7.98
C LYS A 25 -5.80 -19.98 7.72
N GLN A 26 -6.88 -19.49 8.35
CA GLN A 26 -8.23 -19.97 8.06
C GLN A 26 -8.65 -19.68 6.63
N LEU A 27 -8.35 -18.49 6.11
CA LEU A 27 -8.69 -18.11 4.73
C LEU A 27 -7.90 -18.93 3.71
N GLU A 28 -6.60 -19.14 3.93
CA GLU A 28 -5.73 -19.98 3.09
C GLU A 28 -6.28 -21.40 2.98
N ASN A 29 -6.59 -22.06 4.12
CA ASN A 29 -7.19 -23.40 4.10
C ASN A 29 -8.52 -23.45 3.32
N ASN A 30 -9.40 -22.46 3.53
CA ASN A 30 -10.68 -22.40 2.82
C ASN A 30 -10.50 -22.17 1.30
N ILE A 31 -9.49 -21.42 0.91
CA ILE A 31 -9.14 -21.18 -0.50
C ILE A 31 -8.64 -22.49 -1.11
N ASP A 32 -7.76 -23.22 -0.43
CA ASP A 32 -7.24 -24.51 -0.90
C ASP A 32 -8.35 -25.54 -1.11
N GLU A 33 -9.30 -25.65 -0.16
CA GLU A 33 -10.47 -26.51 -0.27
C GLU A 33 -11.34 -26.13 -1.49
N LEU A 34 -11.57 -24.84 -1.71
CA LEU A 34 -12.34 -24.36 -2.86
C LEU A 34 -11.64 -24.59 -4.19
N LEU A 35 -10.32 -24.38 -4.25
CA LEU A 35 -9.53 -24.65 -5.46
C LEU A 35 -9.56 -26.14 -5.82
N LYS A 36 -9.54 -27.02 -4.82
CA LYS A 36 -9.70 -28.46 -5.03
C LYS A 36 -11.10 -28.79 -5.56
N ALA A 37 -12.15 -28.25 -4.95
CA ALA A 37 -13.52 -28.48 -5.38
C ALA A 37 -13.77 -27.95 -6.81
N GLU A 38 -13.22 -26.79 -7.17
CA GLU A 38 -13.32 -26.25 -8.54
C GLU A 38 -12.68 -27.16 -9.58
N LYS A 39 -11.51 -27.75 -9.27
CA LYS A 39 -10.84 -28.74 -10.15
C LYS A 39 -11.64 -30.03 -10.32
N GLU A 40 -12.36 -30.43 -9.29
CA GLU A 40 -13.24 -31.60 -9.29
C GLU A 40 -14.64 -31.28 -9.82
N HIS A 41 -14.89 -30.04 -10.27
CA HIS A 41 -16.19 -29.54 -10.71
C HIS A 41 -17.30 -29.68 -9.65
N VAL A 42 -16.93 -29.60 -8.37
CA VAL A 42 -17.83 -29.65 -7.21
C VAL A 42 -18.12 -28.25 -6.69
N GLN A 43 -19.40 -27.90 -6.60
CA GLN A 43 -19.86 -26.62 -6.08
C GLN A 43 -20.04 -26.70 -4.55
N LEU A 44 -19.32 -25.87 -3.77
CA LEU A 44 -19.37 -25.92 -2.29
C LEU A 44 -20.36 -24.95 -1.66
N TYR A 45 -20.72 -23.88 -2.36
CA TYR A 45 -21.58 -22.80 -1.87
C TYR A 45 -22.76 -22.54 -2.81
N SER A 46 -23.72 -21.73 -2.38
CA SER A 46 -24.81 -21.29 -3.27
C SER A 46 -24.34 -20.37 -4.40
N ALA A 47 -23.36 -19.51 -4.13
CA ALA A 47 -22.71 -18.66 -5.12
C ALA A 47 -21.57 -19.40 -5.84
N PRO A 48 -21.29 -19.13 -7.14
CA PRO A 48 -20.23 -19.80 -7.89
C PRO A 48 -18.89 -19.80 -7.16
N ASN A 49 -18.21 -20.94 -7.13
CA ASN A 49 -16.93 -21.10 -6.43
C ASN A 49 -15.91 -20.01 -6.81
N LYS A 50 -15.81 -19.63 -8.09
CA LYS A 50 -14.94 -18.54 -8.55
C LYS A 50 -15.23 -17.20 -7.88
N GLN A 51 -16.51 -16.86 -7.70
CA GLN A 51 -16.91 -15.63 -7.00
C GLN A 51 -16.55 -15.71 -5.50
N VAL A 52 -16.75 -16.88 -4.88
CA VAL A 52 -16.39 -17.10 -3.48
C VAL A 52 -14.87 -17.03 -3.28
N LEU A 53 -14.09 -17.61 -4.21
CA LEU A 53 -12.64 -17.54 -4.23
C LEU A 53 -12.17 -16.08 -4.30
N HIS A 54 -12.69 -15.30 -5.23
CA HIS A 54 -12.36 -13.88 -5.35
C HIS A 54 -12.61 -13.12 -4.03
N ASN A 55 -13.77 -13.30 -3.41
CA ASN A 55 -14.09 -12.66 -2.13
C ASN A 55 -13.14 -13.09 -0.99
N LYS A 56 -12.74 -14.36 -0.96
CA LYS A 56 -11.80 -14.87 0.04
C LYS A 56 -10.38 -14.32 -0.20
N TYR A 57 -9.92 -14.23 -1.44
CA TYR A 57 -8.65 -13.60 -1.79
C TYR A 57 -8.63 -12.12 -1.39
N ASN A 58 -9.69 -11.37 -1.66
CA ASN A 58 -9.82 -9.98 -1.22
C ASN A 58 -9.71 -9.84 0.30
N THR A 59 -10.38 -10.72 1.04
CA THR A 59 -10.32 -10.73 2.51
C THR A 59 -8.93 -11.11 3.01
N LEU A 60 -8.28 -12.09 2.37
CA LEU A 60 -6.93 -12.55 2.71
C LEU A 60 -5.91 -11.45 2.45
N PHE A 61 -5.98 -10.79 1.29
CA PHE A 61 -5.15 -9.64 0.95
C PHE A 61 -5.28 -8.54 2.00
N GLY A 62 -6.51 -8.14 2.36
CA GLY A 62 -6.73 -7.14 3.40
C GLY A 62 -6.12 -7.54 4.76
N CYS A 63 -6.26 -8.80 5.17
CA CYS A 63 -5.64 -9.30 6.40
C CYS A 63 -4.11 -9.27 6.36
N LYS A 64 -3.51 -9.71 5.26
CA LYS A 64 -2.06 -9.75 5.08
C LYS A 64 -1.47 -8.35 4.94
N LEU A 65 -2.14 -7.45 4.23
CA LEU A 65 -1.72 -6.05 4.06
C LEU A 65 -1.76 -5.33 5.41
N ASN A 66 -2.84 -5.48 6.17
CA ASN A 66 -2.92 -4.94 7.53
C ASN A 66 -1.82 -5.52 8.44
N SER A 67 -1.53 -6.82 8.33
CA SER A 67 -0.40 -7.43 9.05
C SER A 67 0.95 -6.84 8.63
N PHE A 68 1.17 -6.58 7.35
CA PHE A 68 2.39 -5.94 6.85
C PHE A 68 2.54 -4.53 7.44
N VAL A 69 1.48 -3.72 7.36
CA VAL A 69 1.50 -2.34 7.88
C VAL A 69 1.68 -2.36 9.40
N THR A 70 1.03 -3.28 10.12
CA THR A 70 1.22 -3.47 11.57
C THR A 70 2.67 -3.80 11.91
N LYS A 71 3.31 -4.73 11.20
CA LYS A 71 4.72 -5.07 11.43
C LYS A 71 5.62 -3.86 11.21
N TYR A 72 5.38 -3.09 10.15
CA TYR A 72 6.12 -1.85 9.90
C TYR A 72 5.95 -0.86 11.06
N SER A 73 4.72 -0.60 11.50
CA SER A 73 4.41 0.29 12.63
C SER A 73 5.05 -0.16 13.95
N MET A 74 5.08 -1.48 14.19
CA MET A 74 5.69 -2.07 15.38
C MET A 74 7.23 -1.96 15.37
N GLY A 75 7.84 -1.56 14.26
CA GLY A 75 9.29 -1.39 14.17
C GLY A 75 10.04 -2.57 13.54
N GLU A 76 9.33 -3.50 12.86
CA GLU A 76 9.98 -4.64 12.19
C GLU A 76 10.99 -4.16 11.16
N ASP A 77 12.07 -4.91 10.99
CA ASP A 77 13.09 -4.62 9.99
C ASP A 77 12.47 -4.66 8.58
N VAL A 78 12.64 -3.57 7.82
CA VAL A 78 12.11 -3.42 6.47
C VAL A 78 12.61 -4.53 5.54
N VAL A 79 13.83 -5.04 5.75
CA VAL A 79 14.38 -6.15 4.97
C VAL A 79 13.50 -7.40 5.05
N LYS A 80 12.97 -7.69 6.24
CA LYS A 80 12.08 -8.85 6.45
C LYS A 80 10.70 -8.64 5.86
N LEU A 81 10.29 -7.39 5.64
CA LEU A 81 9.01 -7.07 5.02
C LEU A 81 9.02 -7.32 3.50
N LYS A 82 10.18 -7.43 2.87
CA LYS A 82 10.27 -7.66 1.40
C LYS A 82 9.58 -8.94 0.96
N SER A 83 9.80 -10.06 1.65
CA SER A 83 9.13 -11.32 1.33
C SER A 83 7.63 -11.27 1.59
N ASP A 84 7.20 -10.52 2.60
CA ASP A 84 5.78 -10.29 2.86
C ASP A 84 5.14 -9.49 1.72
N TYR A 85 5.83 -8.47 1.20
CA TYR A 85 5.40 -7.69 0.04
C TYR A 85 5.27 -8.55 -1.22
N ASP A 86 6.26 -9.38 -1.53
CA ASP A 86 6.19 -10.29 -2.70
C ASP A 86 4.98 -11.23 -2.61
N ASN A 87 4.66 -11.69 -1.41
CA ASN A 87 3.49 -12.53 -1.18
C ASN A 87 2.18 -11.74 -1.34
N LEU A 88 2.14 -10.48 -0.90
CA LEU A 88 0.99 -9.59 -1.11
C LEU A 88 0.68 -9.39 -2.60
N VAL A 89 1.71 -9.19 -3.44
CA VAL A 89 1.52 -9.06 -4.89
C VAL A 89 0.88 -10.32 -5.48
N LYS A 90 1.35 -11.51 -5.08
CA LYS A 90 0.80 -12.79 -5.53
C LYS A 90 -0.66 -13.01 -5.10
N ILE A 91 -1.01 -12.61 -3.89
CA ILE A 91 -2.39 -12.72 -3.38
C ILE A 91 -3.31 -11.74 -4.10
N LEU A 92 -2.83 -10.53 -4.41
CA LEU A 92 -3.60 -9.50 -5.09
C LEU A 92 -3.82 -9.79 -6.58
N MET A 93 -2.87 -10.49 -7.22
CA MET A 93 -2.91 -10.86 -8.63
C MET A 93 -4.28 -11.43 -9.03
N ASP A 94 -4.86 -10.88 -10.09
CA ASP A 94 -6.19 -11.21 -10.64
C ASP A 94 -7.39 -11.01 -9.69
N ASN A 95 -7.19 -10.36 -8.54
CA ASN A 95 -8.24 -10.12 -7.55
C ASN A 95 -8.48 -8.63 -7.24
N TRP A 96 -7.75 -7.73 -7.89
CA TRP A 96 -7.95 -6.30 -7.72
C TRP A 96 -9.01 -5.71 -8.66
N THR A 97 -9.78 -4.76 -8.15
CA THR A 97 -10.65 -3.87 -8.94
C THR A 97 -10.52 -2.43 -8.45
N ILE A 98 -10.78 -1.47 -9.33
CA ILE A 98 -10.66 -0.04 -8.98
C ILE A 98 -11.69 0.41 -7.93
N THR A 99 -12.90 -0.16 -7.97
CA THR A 99 -14.02 0.25 -7.10
C THR A 99 -13.82 -0.16 -5.63
N GLY A 100 -13.01 -1.19 -5.37
CA GLY A 100 -12.77 -1.72 -4.02
C GLY A 100 -11.35 -1.53 -3.48
N GLY A 101 -10.42 -1.01 -4.28
CA GLY A 101 -8.98 -1.15 -3.97
C GLY A 101 -8.07 0.01 -4.37
N TYR A 102 -8.58 1.22 -4.59
CA TYR A 102 -7.74 2.35 -5.04
C TYR A 102 -6.56 2.64 -4.08
N VAL A 103 -6.87 2.86 -2.79
CA VAL A 103 -5.85 3.19 -1.77
C VAL A 103 -4.86 2.05 -1.61
N GLN A 104 -5.35 0.80 -1.64
CA GLN A 104 -4.50 -0.38 -1.49
C GLN A 104 -3.56 -0.56 -2.67
N MET A 105 -4.02 -0.35 -3.91
CA MET A 105 -3.15 -0.39 -5.09
C MET A 105 -2.13 0.76 -5.08
N LEU A 106 -2.54 1.96 -4.63
CA LEU A 106 -1.62 3.08 -4.42
C LEU A 106 -0.53 2.70 -3.42
N TRP A 107 -0.90 2.07 -2.31
CA TRP A 107 0.05 1.56 -1.32
C TRP A 107 0.97 0.48 -1.92
N MET A 108 0.42 -0.47 -2.67
CA MET A 108 1.23 -1.54 -3.29
C MET A 108 2.27 -0.99 -4.26
N LEU A 109 1.92 -0.05 -5.14
CA LEU A 109 2.87 0.62 -6.02
C LEU A 109 3.93 1.40 -5.22
N SER A 110 3.48 2.16 -4.22
CA SER A 110 4.34 3.04 -3.43
C SER A 110 5.37 2.25 -2.59
N ILE A 111 4.90 1.22 -1.89
CA ILE A 111 5.73 0.32 -1.10
C ILE A 111 6.70 -0.44 -2.02
N GLY A 112 6.26 -0.92 -3.18
CA GLY A 112 7.14 -1.59 -4.15
C GLY A 112 8.31 -0.72 -4.61
N ILE A 113 8.03 0.57 -4.87
CA ILE A 113 9.08 1.55 -5.20
C ILE A 113 10.03 1.75 -4.03
N MET A 114 9.51 1.97 -2.82
CA MET A 114 10.36 2.17 -1.64
C MET A 114 11.23 0.95 -1.32
N LEU A 115 10.69 -0.27 -1.43
CA LEU A 115 11.40 -1.52 -1.17
C LEU A 115 12.35 -1.95 -2.30
N ASP A 116 12.44 -1.18 -3.39
CA ASP A 116 13.15 -1.53 -4.62
C ASP A 116 12.83 -2.98 -5.05
N THR A 117 11.53 -3.29 -5.09
CA THR A 117 11.02 -4.64 -5.41
C THR A 117 11.46 -5.10 -6.81
N ASP A 118 11.40 -6.41 -7.07
CA ASP A 118 11.59 -6.96 -8.42
C ASP A 118 10.63 -6.30 -9.43
N ILE A 119 11.13 -6.01 -10.64
CA ILE A 119 10.36 -5.31 -11.67
C ILE A 119 9.09 -6.07 -12.08
N ASN A 120 9.09 -7.40 -11.98
CA ASN A 120 7.93 -8.24 -12.29
C ASN A 120 6.75 -7.94 -11.36
N ASN A 121 7.00 -7.57 -10.10
CA ASN A 121 5.92 -7.16 -9.20
C ASN A 121 5.23 -5.88 -9.70
N ILE A 122 6.01 -4.92 -10.19
CA ILE A 122 5.45 -3.69 -10.78
C ILE A 122 4.68 -4.00 -12.06
N GLN A 123 5.18 -4.93 -12.89
CA GLN A 123 4.49 -5.38 -14.09
C GLN A 123 3.11 -5.97 -13.74
N ILE A 124 3.05 -6.91 -12.79
CA ILE A 124 1.80 -7.52 -12.31
C ILE A 124 0.80 -6.45 -11.84
N LEU A 125 1.23 -5.49 -11.02
CA LEU A 125 0.35 -4.41 -10.54
C LEU A 125 -0.14 -3.52 -11.69
N SER A 126 0.74 -3.18 -12.63
CA SER A 126 0.41 -2.35 -13.79
C SER A 126 -0.51 -3.05 -14.79
N ASP A 127 -0.40 -4.38 -14.92
CA ASP A 127 -1.27 -5.18 -15.78
C ASP A 127 -2.71 -5.20 -15.27
N MET A 128 -2.91 -5.30 -13.94
CA MET A 128 -4.24 -5.16 -13.33
C MET A 128 -4.87 -3.78 -13.60
N ILE A 129 -4.07 -2.71 -13.49
CA ILE A 129 -4.49 -1.34 -13.82
C ILE A 129 -4.82 -1.21 -15.32
N ASN A 130 -4.09 -1.93 -16.19
CA ASN A 130 -4.35 -1.97 -17.61
C ASN A 130 -5.69 -2.64 -17.95
N VAL A 131 -5.94 -3.81 -17.36
CA VAL A 131 -7.17 -4.61 -17.55
C VAL A 131 -8.41 -3.84 -17.10
N GLU A 132 -8.33 -3.13 -15.98
CA GLU A 132 -9.43 -2.29 -15.48
C GLU A 132 -9.57 -0.94 -16.22
N HIS A 133 -8.74 -0.68 -17.25
CA HIS A 133 -8.72 0.56 -18.02
C HIS A 133 -8.58 1.83 -17.17
N VAL A 134 -7.84 1.74 -16.06
CA VAL A 134 -7.66 2.85 -15.12
C VAL A 134 -6.55 3.78 -15.60
N ASP A 135 -6.90 5.05 -15.81
CA ASP A 135 -5.95 6.11 -16.16
C ASP A 135 -5.95 7.19 -15.08
N ASP A 136 -5.07 7.01 -14.10
CA ASP A 136 -4.89 7.88 -12.93
C ASP A 136 -3.45 8.41 -12.90
N PHE A 137 -3.30 9.71 -12.68
CA PHE A 137 -2.01 10.40 -12.69
C PHE A 137 -1.04 9.83 -11.65
N LEU A 138 -1.49 9.52 -10.41
CA LEU A 138 -0.60 8.96 -9.38
C LEU A 138 -0.09 7.59 -9.82
N TYR A 139 -0.97 6.70 -10.28
CA TYR A 139 -0.54 5.40 -10.77
C TYR A 139 0.44 5.52 -11.92
N ASN A 140 0.14 6.39 -12.88
CA ASN A 140 0.99 6.59 -14.05
C ASN A 140 2.41 7.04 -13.68
N ILE A 141 2.57 8.02 -12.79
CA ILE A 141 3.91 8.49 -12.40
C ILE A 141 4.69 7.43 -11.62
N LEU A 142 4.02 6.66 -10.75
CA LEU A 142 4.66 5.60 -9.97
C LEU A 142 5.09 4.43 -10.86
N ILE A 143 4.21 3.98 -11.76
CA ILE A 143 4.53 2.89 -12.70
C ILE A 143 5.66 3.31 -13.63
N LYS A 144 5.59 4.51 -14.21
CA LYS A 144 6.58 5.01 -15.18
C LYS A 144 7.99 5.13 -14.61
N TYR A 145 8.12 5.37 -13.30
CA TYR A 145 9.42 5.39 -12.62
C TYR A 145 10.18 4.06 -12.75
N ARG A 146 9.47 2.92 -12.69
CA ARG A 146 10.06 1.59 -12.81
C ARG A 146 9.93 1.00 -14.22
N LEU A 147 8.88 1.36 -14.95
CA LEU A 147 8.57 0.93 -16.30
C LEU A 147 8.53 2.14 -17.26
N PRO A 148 9.68 2.62 -17.77
CA PRO A 148 9.74 3.84 -18.59
C PRO A 148 8.90 3.81 -19.87
N ASN A 149 8.61 2.61 -20.39
CA ASN A 149 7.77 2.39 -21.56
C ASN A 149 6.26 2.53 -21.27
N TRP A 150 5.86 2.82 -20.03
CA TRP A 150 4.48 3.10 -19.69
C TRP A 150 3.96 4.34 -20.44
N GLY A 151 3.07 4.10 -21.40
CA GLY A 151 2.61 5.12 -22.35
C GLY A 151 1.52 6.07 -21.83
N ARG A 152 0.87 5.74 -20.69
CA ARG A 152 -0.22 6.57 -20.13
C ARG A 152 0.37 7.76 -19.36
N ASN A 153 -0.12 8.95 -19.65
CA ASN A 153 0.38 10.21 -19.08
C ASN A 153 -0.76 11.21 -18.80
N SER A 154 -1.92 10.72 -18.35
CA SER A 154 -3.05 11.58 -18.02
C SER A 154 -2.78 12.43 -16.77
N ASN A 155 -3.38 13.63 -16.73
CA ASN A 155 -3.44 14.49 -15.54
C ASN A 155 -4.69 14.23 -14.68
N THR A 156 -5.48 13.20 -14.99
CA THR A 156 -6.68 12.84 -14.24
C THR A 156 -6.30 12.32 -12.85
N ILE A 157 -6.94 12.86 -11.81
CA ILE A 157 -6.89 12.34 -10.44
C ILE A 157 -8.27 11.76 -10.14
N LEU A 158 -8.38 10.44 -10.00
CA LEU A 158 -9.68 9.79 -9.78
C LEU A 158 -10.28 10.11 -8.42
N PHE A 159 -9.42 10.31 -7.41
CA PHE A 159 -9.82 10.65 -6.04
C PHE A 159 -9.13 11.96 -5.62
N PRO A 160 -9.69 13.14 -5.93
CA PRO A 160 -8.99 14.41 -5.73
C PRO A 160 -8.63 14.72 -4.27
N ILE A 161 -9.36 14.19 -3.30
CA ILE A 161 -9.08 14.40 -1.89
C ILE A 161 -8.43 13.13 -1.33
N PRO A 162 -7.20 13.19 -0.77
CA PRO A 162 -6.28 14.33 -0.74
C PRO A 162 -5.37 14.44 -1.98
N TYR A 163 -5.49 13.54 -2.97
CA TYR A 163 -4.43 13.30 -3.96
C TYR A 163 -4.22 14.38 -5.02
N GLN A 164 -5.11 15.37 -5.14
CA GLN A 164 -4.93 16.53 -6.03
C GLN A 164 -3.65 17.30 -5.71
N SER A 165 -3.23 17.33 -4.45
CA SER A 165 -2.00 17.98 -4.01
C SER A 165 -0.75 17.31 -4.58
N ILE A 166 -0.79 16.01 -4.90
CA ILE A 166 0.34 15.29 -5.50
C ILE A 166 0.62 15.78 -6.92
N LEU A 167 -0.42 16.09 -7.72
CA LEU A 167 -0.23 16.72 -9.03
C LEU A 167 0.45 18.10 -8.89
N SER A 168 0.04 18.89 -7.89
CA SER A 168 0.66 20.19 -7.59
C SER A 168 2.13 20.06 -7.15
N ILE A 169 2.46 19.03 -6.37
CA ILE A 169 3.83 18.70 -5.99
C ILE A 169 4.66 18.32 -7.22
N PHE A 170 4.14 17.43 -8.07
CA PHE A 170 4.84 16.99 -9.28
C PHE A 170 5.12 18.16 -10.23
N ILE A 171 4.16 19.06 -10.45
CA ILE A 171 4.36 20.27 -11.26
C ILE A 171 5.45 21.15 -10.64
N SER A 172 5.42 21.37 -9.32
CA SER A 172 6.45 22.16 -8.63
C SER A 172 7.84 21.53 -8.68
N SER A 173 7.95 20.21 -8.72
CA SER A 173 9.24 19.52 -8.86
C SER A 173 9.97 19.86 -10.16
N LYS A 174 9.23 20.25 -11.22
CA LYS A 174 9.81 20.70 -12.48
C LYS A 174 10.42 22.11 -12.39
N GLN A 175 10.12 22.85 -11.32
CA GLN A 175 10.61 24.20 -11.08
C GLN A 175 11.68 24.21 -10.00
N SER A 176 11.46 23.48 -8.90
CA SER A 176 12.37 23.45 -7.76
C SER A 176 12.13 22.23 -6.88
N ASN A 177 13.20 21.49 -6.60
CA ASN A 177 13.18 20.39 -5.64
C ASN A 177 12.81 20.88 -4.24
N LEU A 178 13.26 22.08 -3.85
CA LEU A 178 12.92 22.69 -2.56
C LEU A 178 11.41 22.95 -2.45
N LEU A 179 10.80 23.53 -3.47
CA LEU A 179 9.34 23.77 -3.47
C LEU A 179 8.55 22.46 -3.44
N ALA A 180 9.04 21.42 -4.12
CA ALA A 180 8.39 20.12 -4.10
C ALA A 180 8.43 19.49 -2.71
N ILE A 181 9.59 19.48 -2.04
CA ILE A 181 9.70 18.87 -0.71
C ILE A 181 8.92 19.65 0.36
N GLU A 182 8.91 20.99 0.31
CA GLU A 182 8.07 21.82 1.19
C GLU A 182 6.57 21.53 1.00
N LYS A 183 6.15 21.28 -0.24
CA LYS A 183 4.76 20.89 -0.52
C LYS A 183 4.44 19.47 -0.03
N ILE A 184 5.37 18.51 -0.13
CA ILE A 184 5.21 17.18 0.47
C ILE A 184 5.07 17.32 1.99
N GLU A 185 5.91 18.12 2.64
CA GLU A 185 5.83 18.39 4.07
C GLU A 185 4.47 18.97 4.47
N LYS A 186 3.96 19.95 3.71
CA LYS A 186 2.61 20.50 3.92
C LYS A 186 1.54 19.43 3.77
N TYR A 187 1.63 18.61 2.72
CA TYR A 187 0.66 17.55 2.42
C TYR A 187 0.55 16.56 3.58
N ILE A 188 1.67 16.00 4.05
CA ILE A 188 1.67 15.03 5.16
C ILE A 188 1.15 15.67 6.47
N LYS A 189 1.52 16.92 6.76
CA LYS A 189 1.15 17.59 8.01
C LYS A 189 -0.31 18.03 8.06
N LYS A 190 -0.88 18.45 6.92
CA LYS A 190 -2.15 19.20 6.91
C LYS A 190 -3.26 18.52 6.14
N GLU A 191 -2.95 17.66 5.17
CA GLU A 191 -3.91 17.22 4.16
C GLU A 191 -4.11 15.71 4.20
N TRP A 192 -3.04 14.92 4.26
CA TRP A 192 -3.11 13.47 4.12
C TRP A 192 -4.08 12.82 5.11
N TYR A 193 -3.89 13.00 6.43
CA TYR A 193 -4.74 12.35 7.42
C TYR A 193 -6.20 12.81 7.36
N ARG A 194 -6.42 14.13 7.24
CA ARG A 194 -7.76 14.72 7.21
C ARG A 194 -8.53 14.38 5.92
N GLY A 195 -7.80 14.28 4.81
CA GLY A 195 -8.36 13.94 3.50
C GLY A 195 -8.86 12.51 3.40
N HIS A 196 -8.43 11.63 4.31
CA HIS A 196 -8.91 10.25 4.41
C HIS A 196 -10.00 10.08 5.48
N SER A 197 -10.72 11.14 5.84
CA SER A 197 -11.78 11.08 6.86
C SER A 197 -12.99 10.21 6.47
N ASP A 198 -13.11 9.86 5.20
CA ASP A 198 -14.07 8.91 4.63
C ASP A 198 -13.62 7.44 4.71
N CYS A 199 -12.34 7.18 4.98
CA CYS A 199 -11.80 5.83 5.09
C CYS A 199 -12.17 5.18 6.43
N SER A 200 -12.47 3.87 6.40
CA SER A 200 -12.89 3.11 7.58
C SER A 200 -11.83 3.03 8.69
N TRP A 201 -10.55 3.25 8.36
CA TRP A 201 -9.44 3.25 9.30
C TRP A 201 -9.24 4.62 9.97
N TYR A 202 -9.90 5.69 9.50
CA TYR A 202 -9.75 7.01 10.09
C TYR A 202 -10.20 7.01 11.56
N ASN A 203 -9.34 7.50 12.44
CA ASN A 203 -9.51 7.47 13.90
C ASN A 203 -9.64 6.06 14.53
N ASP A 204 -9.21 4.98 13.86
CA ASP A 204 -9.32 3.62 14.41
C ASP A 204 -8.62 3.48 15.78
N HIS A 205 -7.47 4.14 15.95
CA HIS A 205 -6.71 4.19 17.21
C HIS A 205 -7.54 4.71 18.39
N LYS A 206 -8.55 5.57 18.16
CA LYS A 206 -9.39 6.12 19.24
C LYS A 206 -10.28 5.07 19.88
N TYR A 207 -10.60 4.00 19.16
CA TYR A 207 -11.40 2.89 19.71
C TYR A 207 -10.55 1.88 20.48
N GLY A 208 -9.22 1.86 20.27
CA GLY A 208 -8.30 0.96 20.97
C GLY A 208 -8.43 -0.52 20.59
N ILE A 209 -9.18 -0.85 19.53
CA ILE A 209 -9.46 -2.25 19.10
C ILE A 209 -8.50 -2.71 18.02
N VAL A 210 -8.35 -1.90 16.96
CA VAL A 210 -7.47 -2.13 15.81
C VAL A 210 -6.81 -0.82 15.47
N HIS A 211 -5.51 -0.89 15.19
CA HIS A 211 -4.76 0.22 14.61
C HIS A 211 -3.54 -0.36 13.92
N ASN A 212 -3.42 -0.16 12.61
CA ASN A 212 -2.29 -0.69 11.84
C ASN A 212 -1.10 0.29 11.79
N GLY A 213 -1.30 1.55 12.17
CA GLY A 213 -0.41 2.66 11.91
C GLY A 213 -0.88 3.51 10.73
N TYR A 214 -0.47 4.77 10.74
CA TYR A 214 -0.84 5.74 9.72
C TYR A 214 0.37 6.12 8.86
N TRP A 215 0.31 5.82 7.57
CA TRP A 215 1.45 5.97 6.67
C TRP A 215 1.03 6.50 5.29
N SER A 216 1.58 7.64 4.90
CA SER A 216 1.50 8.18 3.54
C SER A 216 2.58 7.53 2.69
N PHE A 217 2.32 6.30 2.27
CA PHE A 217 3.27 5.53 1.45
C PHE A 217 3.56 6.24 0.12
N GLU A 218 2.55 6.89 -0.46
CA GLU A 218 2.69 7.66 -1.70
C GLU A 218 3.64 8.86 -1.55
N SER A 219 3.74 9.49 -0.37
CA SER A 219 4.73 10.55 -0.14
C SER A 219 6.15 10.00 -0.15
N GLY A 220 6.38 8.84 0.47
CA GLY A 220 7.69 8.17 0.47
C GLY A 220 8.11 7.73 -0.93
N ALA A 221 7.18 7.16 -1.70
CA ALA A 221 7.42 6.82 -3.09
C ALA A 221 7.69 8.05 -3.96
N LEU A 222 6.95 9.14 -3.77
CA LEU A 222 7.10 10.36 -4.55
C LEU A 222 8.47 11.01 -4.38
N VAL A 223 9.03 11.00 -3.16
CA VAL A 223 10.40 11.45 -2.90
C VAL A 223 11.41 10.67 -3.74
N LYS A 224 11.30 9.33 -3.78
CA LYS A 224 12.17 8.49 -4.64
C LYS A 224 11.97 8.77 -6.12
N VAL A 225 10.72 8.86 -6.58
CA VAL A 225 10.37 9.11 -7.99
C VAL A 225 10.94 10.45 -8.48
N LEU A 226 10.92 11.46 -7.63
CA LEU A 226 11.37 12.81 -7.95
C LEU A 226 12.85 13.07 -7.61
N GLY A 227 13.52 12.14 -6.92
CA GLY A 227 14.91 12.31 -6.48
C GLY A 227 15.10 13.48 -5.52
N LEU A 228 14.18 13.65 -4.56
CA LEU A 228 14.21 14.75 -3.60
C LEU A 228 15.04 14.39 -2.37
N ASP A 229 15.72 15.38 -1.79
CA ASP A 229 16.28 15.27 -0.43
C ASP A 229 15.14 15.47 0.57
N ASP A 230 14.82 14.43 1.32
CA ASP A 230 13.74 14.35 2.30
C ASP A 230 14.22 14.48 3.75
N SER A 231 15.43 15.00 3.97
CA SER A 231 15.96 15.24 5.32
C SER A 231 15.01 16.02 6.23
N ILE A 232 14.22 16.97 5.67
CA ILE A 232 13.23 17.75 6.42
C ILE A 232 12.00 16.94 6.86
N LEU A 233 11.75 15.79 6.23
CA LEU A 233 10.63 14.90 6.51
C LEU A 233 10.96 13.85 7.58
N LYS A 234 12.24 13.74 7.98
CA LYS A 234 12.67 12.81 9.02
C LYS A 234 11.93 13.07 10.33
N GLY A 235 11.27 12.03 10.84
CA GLY A 235 10.49 12.10 12.08
C GLY A 235 9.15 12.82 11.95
N GLN A 236 8.74 13.25 10.75
CA GLN A 236 7.39 13.80 10.56
C GLN A 236 6.34 12.70 10.66
N PRO A 237 5.18 12.98 11.30
CA PRO A 237 4.07 12.03 11.33
C PRO A 237 3.68 11.56 9.92
N TYR A 238 3.32 10.29 9.81
CA TYR A 238 2.87 9.62 8.60
C TYR A 238 3.92 9.41 7.50
N TYR A 239 5.11 10.03 7.59
CA TYR A 239 6.15 9.85 6.59
C TYR A 239 6.93 8.55 6.84
N PRO A 240 6.99 7.60 5.87
CA PRO A 240 7.63 6.31 6.07
C PRO A 240 9.16 6.38 5.83
N TYR A 241 9.87 7.25 6.57
CA TYR A 241 11.30 7.54 6.38
C TYR A 241 12.17 6.27 6.35
N ASP A 242 11.98 5.37 7.31
CA ASP A 242 12.77 4.12 7.40
C ASP A 242 12.58 3.21 6.18
N MET A 243 11.39 3.20 5.58
CA MET A 243 11.12 2.44 4.36
C MET A 243 11.70 3.12 3.12
N VAL A 244 11.87 4.45 3.10
CA VAL A 244 12.56 5.15 2.01
C VAL A 244 14.05 4.83 2.04
N HIS A 245 14.64 4.80 3.24
CA HIS A 245 16.09 4.66 3.48
C HIS A 245 16.56 3.26 3.89
N TRP A 246 15.73 2.22 3.73
CA TRP A 246 16.04 0.87 4.21
C TRP A 246 17.36 0.29 3.67
N ALA A 247 17.76 0.69 2.46
CA ALA A 247 18.97 0.22 1.80
C ALA A 247 20.22 1.06 2.14
N ASP A 248 20.08 2.24 2.75
CA ASP A 248 21.23 3.11 3.03
C ASP A 248 22.15 2.54 4.12
N GLY A 249 21.60 1.71 5.02
CA GLY A 249 22.38 0.96 6.01
C GLY A 249 23.00 -0.35 5.49
N GLN A 250 22.78 -0.70 4.22
CA GLN A 250 23.34 -1.90 3.57
C GLN A 250 24.54 -1.60 2.65
N LYS A 251 24.89 -0.32 2.49
CA LYS A 251 26.02 0.15 1.67
C LYS A 251 27.33 0.12 2.44
#